data_AF-A0A316NVB6-F1
#
_entry.id   AF-A0A316NVB6-F1
#
_cell.length_a   1.000
_cell.length_b   1.000
_cell.length_c   1.000
_cell.angle_alpha   90.00
_cell.angle_beta   90.00
_cell.angle_gamma   90.00
#
_symmetry.space_group_name_H-M   'P 1'
#
loop_
_entity.id
_entity.type
_entity.pdbx_description
1 polymer ?
#
loop_
_entity_poly.entity_id
_entity_poly.type
_entity_poly.pdbx_seq_one_letter_code
_entity_poly.pdbx_strand_id
1 'polypeptide(L)'
;MGTSKRNTTSAAPKALSAKDVAAFLDYGYVPFRKAQCVGRIFIVLLSGTGLCLIRERSLLWAVPVGLLCLLITAAFIVLMVRFGSLRISRYLCDGTFWLYIAVVMNLGAYRCTVLQAGSSVLRLIAMMGLLLIWAAAFAAITVSWIRAGKFSNTNPSKPNFWLPGLCGVVGMGLARVFLQGRSQQTVFAVITVGLLILSLVMGMTGSFLLKAWFCAKHMDE
;
A
#
# COMPACT_ATOMS: atom_id res chain seq x y z
N MET A 1 31.02 11.80 38.40
CA MET A 1 30.96 10.58 37.57
C MET A 1 29.87 9.68 38.12
N GLY A 2 28.65 9.80 37.59
CA GLY A 2 27.51 8.95 37.98
C GLY A 2 27.10 8.12 36.78
N THR A 3 27.39 6.83 36.81
CA THR A 3 27.06 5.87 35.76
C THR A 3 25.54 5.63 35.75
N SER A 4 24.85 6.27 34.81
CA SER A 4 23.43 6.01 34.52
C SER A 4 23.29 4.60 33.96
N LYS A 5 22.87 3.66 34.83
CA LYS A 5 22.43 2.32 34.43
C LYS A 5 21.23 2.47 33.51
N ARG A 6 21.47 2.34 32.21
CA ARG A 6 20.45 2.19 31.19
C ARG A 6 19.81 0.81 31.42
N ASN A 7 18.76 0.76 32.23
CA ASN A 7 17.92 -0.42 32.40
C ASN A 7 17.20 -0.67 31.07
N THR A 8 17.84 -1.40 30.17
CA THR A 8 17.14 -2.15 29.12
C THR A 8 16.47 -3.34 29.80
N THR A 9 15.36 -3.07 30.48
CA THR A 9 14.35 -4.10 30.74
C THR A 9 13.87 -4.55 29.37
N SER A 10 14.35 -5.73 28.96
CA SER A 10 13.70 -6.61 27.99
C SER A 10 12.28 -6.87 28.49
N ALA A 11 11.38 -5.91 28.25
CA ALA A 11 9.97 -6.07 28.57
C ALA A 11 9.46 -7.23 27.71
N ALA A 12 9.04 -8.30 28.38
CA ALA A 12 8.25 -9.35 27.75
C ALA A 12 7.14 -8.69 26.91
N PRO A 13 6.84 -9.19 25.71
CA PRO A 13 5.85 -8.56 24.85
C PRO A 13 4.53 -8.45 25.62
N LYS A 14 4.15 -7.21 25.97
CA LYS A 14 2.89 -6.92 26.66
C LYS A 14 1.77 -7.59 25.88
N ALA A 15 0.95 -8.38 26.58
CA ALA A 15 -0.22 -9.01 25.98
C ALA A 15 -1.11 -7.94 25.35
N LEU A 16 -1.64 -8.24 24.16
CA LEU A 16 -2.44 -7.29 23.39
C LEU A 16 -3.78 -7.08 24.13
N SER A 17 -4.00 -5.90 24.70
CA SER A 17 -5.24 -5.58 25.41
C SER A 17 -6.33 -5.13 24.45
N ALA A 18 -7.59 -5.51 24.71
CA ALA A 18 -8.75 -5.04 23.93
C ALA A 18 -8.84 -3.50 23.86
N LYS A 19 -8.42 -2.79 24.93
CA LYS A 19 -8.35 -1.32 24.95
C LYS A 19 -7.32 -0.76 23.98
N ASP A 20 -6.15 -1.40 23.88
CA ASP A 20 -5.07 -1.01 22.98
C ASP A 20 -5.49 -1.25 21.50
N VAL A 21 -6.26 -2.30 21.23
CA VAL A 21 -6.83 -2.60 19.90
C VAL A 21 -7.94 -1.62 19.53
N ALA A 22 -8.87 -1.31 20.45
CA ALA A 22 -9.92 -0.33 20.21
C ALA A 22 -9.34 1.06 19.89
N ALA A 23 -8.32 1.50 20.64
CA ALA A 23 -7.63 2.75 20.37
C ALA A 23 -6.97 2.77 18.96
N PHE A 24 -6.39 1.65 18.53
CA PHE A 24 -5.84 1.52 17.18
C PHE A 24 -6.91 1.54 16.09
N LEU A 25 -8.08 0.92 16.31
CA LEU A 25 -9.19 0.97 15.38
C LEU A 25 -9.71 2.41 15.22
N ASP A 26 -9.98 3.10 16.33
CA ASP A 26 -10.50 4.47 16.31
C ASP A 26 -9.47 5.51 15.82
N TYR A 27 -8.17 5.21 15.92
CA TYR A 27 -7.11 6.12 15.47
C TYR A 27 -7.23 6.46 13.97
N GLY A 28 -7.61 7.72 13.67
CA GLY A 28 -7.74 8.21 12.30
C GLY A 28 -8.91 7.58 11.52
N TYR A 29 -9.91 7.02 12.21
CA TYR A 29 -11.10 6.47 11.57
C TYR A 29 -11.92 7.59 10.89
N VAL A 30 -12.25 7.37 9.62
CA VAL A 30 -13.16 8.22 8.85
C VAL A 30 -14.29 7.34 8.32
N PRO A 31 -15.56 7.72 8.50
CA PRO A 31 -16.69 6.89 8.09
C PRO A 31 -16.67 6.64 6.58
N PHE A 32 -17.12 5.44 6.21
CA PHE A 32 -17.17 5.01 4.81
C PHE A 32 -18.11 5.89 3.99
N ARG A 33 -17.58 6.46 2.90
CA ARG A 33 -18.38 7.22 1.91
C ARG A 33 -18.36 6.48 0.58
N LYS A 34 -19.55 6.16 0.06
CA LYS A 34 -19.72 5.48 -1.24
C LYS A 34 -19.01 6.21 -2.38
N ALA A 35 -19.09 7.54 -2.40
CA ALA A 35 -18.40 8.39 -3.39
C ALA A 35 -16.86 8.21 -3.41
N GLN A 36 -16.23 8.00 -2.25
CA GLN A 36 -14.78 7.76 -2.19
C GLN A 36 -14.42 6.39 -2.77
N CYS A 37 -15.25 5.36 -2.52
CA CYS A 37 -15.05 4.03 -3.06
C CYS A 37 -15.25 4.01 -4.59
N VAL A 38 -16.26 4.72 -5.10
CA VAL A 38 -16.44 4.92 -6.55
C VAL A 38 -15.21 5.60 -7.18
N GLY A 39 -14.71 6.68 -6.57
CA GLY A 39 -13.48 7.35 -7.05
C GLY A 39 -12.27 6.40 -7.11
N ARG A 40 -12.16 5.48 -6.15
CA ARG A 40 -11.10 4.46 -6.14
C ARG A 40 -11.25 3.40 -7.22
N ILE A 41 -12.47 3.00 -7.55
CA ILE A 41 -12.73 2.11 -8.70
C ILE A 41 -12.19 2.76 -9.98
N PHE A 42 -12.46 4.05 -10.20
CA PHE A 42 -11.91 4.77 -11.35
C PHE A 42 -10.37 4.76 -11.36
N ILE A 43 -9.74 5.01 -10.21
CA ILE A 43 -8.27 4.97 -10.10
C ILE A 43 -7.74 3.55 -10.40
N VAL A 44 -8.38 2.50 -9.87
CA VAL A 44 -8.02 1.10 -10.15
C VAL A 44 -8.05 0.82 -11.65
N LEU A 45 -9.15 1.17 -12.31
CA LEU A 45 -9.29 0.96 -13.74
C LEU A 45 -8.23 1.75 -14.53
N LEU A 46 -8.05 3.04 -14.23
CA LEU A 46 -7.07 3.90 -14.91
C LEU A 46 -5.63 3.40 -14.74
N SER A 47 -5.24 3.00 -13.52
CA SER A 47 -3.87 2.52 -13.28
C SER A 47 -3.62 1.15 -13.91
N GLY A 48 -4.63 0.28 -13.94
CA GLY A 48 -4.57 -1.01 -14.64
C GLY A 48 -4.40 -0.81 -16.14
N THR A 49 -5.21 0.06 -16.75
CA THR A 49 -5.07 0.42 -18.17
C THR A 49 -3.71 1.05 -18.45
N GLY A 50 -3.25 1.98 -17.61
CA GLY A 50 -1.94 2.62 -17.74
C GLY A 50 -0.79 1.62 -17.76
N LEU A 51 -0.82 0.60 -16.88
CA LEU A 51 0.16 -0.47 -16.87
C LEU A 51 0.13 -1.32 -18.15
N CYS A 52 -1.05 -1.55 -18.72
CA CYS A 52 -1.21 -2.29 -19.98
C CYS A 52 -0.72 -1.51 -21.21
N LEU A 53 -0.63 -0.18 -21.16
CA LEU A 53 -0.15 0.66 -22.26
C LEU A 53 1.38 0.70 -22.39
N ILE A 54 2.13 0.17 -21.42
CA ILE A 54 3.60 0.17 -21.46
C ILE A 54 4.12 -0.85 -22.50
N ARG A 55 4.45 -0.30 -23.68
CA ARG A 55 5.25 -0.82 -24.82
C ARG A 55 4.66 -1.96 -25.67
N GLU A 56 4.22 -3.08 -25.13
CA GLU A 56 3.74 -4.21 -25.96
C GLU A 56 2.37 -4.69 -25.53
N ARG A 57 1.41 -4.74 -26.48
CA ARG A 57 0.10 -5.39 -26.36
C ARG A 57 0.24 -6.92 -26.28
N SER A 58 1.09 -7.41 -25.39
CA SER A 58 1.16 -8.83 -25.07
C SER A 58 -0.12 -9.19 -24.30
N LEU A 59 -1.06 -9.86 -24.96
CA LEU A 59 -2.29 -10.39 -24.37
C LEU A 59 -2.04 -11.16 -23.07
N LEU A 60 -0.92 -11.88 -23.00
CA LEU A 60 -0.44 -12.62 -21.83
C LEU A 60 -0.33 -11.80 -20.54
N TRP A 61 -0.12 -10.47 -20.62
CA TRP A 61 -0.01 -9.59 -19.46
C TRP A 61 -1.26 -8.73 -19.24
N ALA A 62 -1.95 -8.36 -20.32
CA ALA A 62 -3.18 -7.59 -20.23
C ALA A 62 -4.30 -8.40 -19.56
N VAL A 63 -4.36 -9.71 -19.83
CA VAL A 63 -5.36 -10.62 -19.23
C VAL A 63 -5.24 -10.70 -17.70
N PRO A 64 -4.09 -11.04 -17.10
CA PRO A 64 -3.98 -11.14 -15.64
C PRO A 64 -4.15 -9.78 -14.95
N VAL A 65 -3.65 -8.68 -15.53
CA VAL A 65 -3.86 -7.34 -14.97
C VAL A 65 -5.32 -6.91 -15.05
N GLY A 66 -5.99 -7.19 -16.18
CA GLY A 66 -7.41 -6.93 -16.37
C GLY A 66 -8.27 -7.73 -15.39
N LEU A 67 -7.98 -9.03 -15.24
CA LEU A 67 -8.66 -9.90 -14.27
C LEU A 67 -8.48 -9.39 -12.84
N LEU A 68 -7.26 -8.98 -12.46
CA LEU A 68 -7.01 -8.39 -11.14
C LEU A 68 -7.84 -7.12 -10.91
N CYS A 69 -7.91 -6.22 -11.92
CA CYS A 69 -8.71 -5.01 -11.84
C CYS A 69 -10.22 -5.31 -11.70
N LEU A 70 -10.72 -6.29 -12.46
CA LEU A 70 -12.12 -6.72 -12.38
C LEU A 70 -12.45 -7.34 -11.02
N LEU A 71 -11.59 -8.21 -10.49
CA LEU A 71 -11.77 -8.83 -9.18
C LEU A 71 -11.81 -7.79 -8.06
N ILE A 72 -10.92 -6.80 -8.09
CA ILE A 72 -10.88 -5.74 -7.09
C ILE A 72 -12.09 -4.81 -7.22
N THR A 73 -12.49 -4.50 -8.45
CA THR A 73 -13.70 -3.70 -8.71
C THR A 73 -14.95 -4.42 -8.19
N ALA A 74 -15.09 -5.72 -8.48
CA ALA A 74 -16.17 -6.54 -7.96
C ALA A 74 -16.16 -6.58 -6.43
N ALA A 75 -15.00 -6.77 -5.81
CA ALA A 75 -14.85 -6.72 -4.36
C ALA A 75 -15.30 -5.38 -3.78
N PHE A 76 -14.96 -4.25 -4.40
CA PHE A 76 -15.38 -2.92 -3.97
C PHE A 76 -16.89 -2.71 -4.11
N ILE A 77 -17.49 -3.21 -5.19
CA ILE A 77 -18.94 -3.19 -5.37
C ILE A 77 -19.64 -4.00 -4.28
N VAL A 78 -19.19 -5.23 -4.01
CA VAL A 78 -19.77 -6.07 -2.94
C VAL A 78 -19.62 -5.42 -1.57
N LEU A 79 -18.44 -4.86 -1.25
CA LEU A 79 -18.22 -4.13 -0.01
C LEU A 79 -19.16 -2.93 0.13
N MET A 80 -19.43 -2.22 -0.97
CA MET A 80 -20.31 -1.05 -0.98
C MET A 80 -21.79 -1.41 -0.83
N VAL A 81 -22.25 -2.49 -1.49
CA VAL A 81 -23.65 -2.89 -1.55
C VAL A 81 -24.06 -3.71 -0.32
N ARG A 82 -23.24 -4.70 0.06
CA ARG A 82 -23.61 -5.69 1.08
C ARG A 82 -23.13 -5.34 2.48
N PHE A 83 -21.95 -4.70 2.58
CA PHE A 83 -21.29 -4.47 3.87
C PHE A 83 -21.08 -2.98 4.18
N GLY A 84 -21.65 -2.07 3.37
CA GLY A 84 -21.38 -0.63 3.46
C GLY A 84 -21.75 0.03 4.80
N SER A 85 -22.53 -0.63 5.65
CA SER A 85 -22.88 -0.20 7.00
C SER A 85 -21.85 -0.63 8.06
N LEU A 86 -20.96 -1.58 7.76
CA LEU A 86 -19.99 -2.11 8.72
C LEU A 86 -18.67 -1.32 8.73
N ARG A 87 -18.10 -1.13 9.92
CA ARG A 87 -16.77 -0.50 10.10
C ARG A 87 -15.67 -1.25 9.33
N ILE A 88 -15.75 -2.58 9.25
CA ILE A 88 -14.75 -3.43 8.59
C ILE A 88 -14.61 -3.11 7.09
N SER A 89 -15.70 -2.73 6.42
CA SER A 89 -15.71 -2.44 4.99
C SER A 89 -14.88 -1.22 4.62
N ARG A 90 -14.75 -0.27 5.55
CA ARG A 90 -13.83 0.86 5.38
C ARG A 90 -12.39 0.40 5.34
N TYR A 91 -11.98 -0.41 6.32
CA TYR A 91 -10.61 -0.90 6.44
C TYR A 91 -10.23 -1.84 5.29
N LEU A 92 -11.15 -2.69 4.85
CA LEU A 92 -10.98 -3.54 3.66
C LEU A 92 -10.82 -2.69 2.40
N CYS A 93 -11.69 -1.69 2.20
CA CYS A 93 -11.59 -0.82 1.02
C CYS A 93 -10.30 0.01 1.00
N ASP A 94 -9.88 0.57 2.14
CA ASP A 94 -8.62 1.32 2.28
C ASP A 94 -7.41 0.40 2.05
N GLY A 95 -7.37 -0.75 2.72
CA GLY A 95 -6.27 -1.70 2.64
C GLY A 95 -6.10 -2.33 1.27
N THR A 96 -7.19 -2.83 0.68
CA THR A 96 -7.17 -3.44 -0.66
C THR A 96 -6.79 -2.41 -1.73
N PHE A 97 -7.27 -1.16 -1.63
CA PHE A 97 -6.92 -0.11 -2.59
C PHE A 97 -5.41 0.19 -2.57
N TRP A 98 -4.84 0.43 -1.40
CA TRP A 98 -3.43 0.76 -1.30
C TRP A 98 -2.51 -0.40 -1.65
N LEU A 99 -2.88 -1.63 -1.26
CA LEU A 99 -2.15 -2.82 -1.65
C LEU A 99 -2.17 -3.00 -3.17
N TYR A 100 -3.32 -2.76 -3.81
CA TYR A 100 -3.41 -2.79 -5.27
C TYR A 100 -2.49 -1.76 -5.94
N ILE A 101 -2.48 -0.51 -5.47
CA ILE A 101 -1.58 0.52 -6.01
C ILE A 101 -0.11 0.11 -5.83
N ALA A 102 0.26 -0.46 -4.68
CA ALA A 102 1.60 -0.99 -4.45
C ALA A 102 1.97 -2.08 -5.46
N VAL A 103 1.06 -3.03 -5.72
CA VAL A 103 1.27 -4.10 -6.71
C VAL A 103 1.41 -3.51 -8.12
N VAL A 104 0.56 -2.57 -8.53
CA VAL A 104 0.64 -1.93 -9.85
C VAL A 104 1.97 -1.18 -10.03
N MET A 105 2.41 -0.43 -9.02
CA MET A 105 3.69 0.29 -9.08
C MET A 105 4.87 -0.68 -9.17
N ASN A 106 4.82 -1.78 -8.43
CA ASN A 106 5.87 -2.79 -8.45
C ASN A 106 5.91 -3.54 -9.80
N LEU A 107 4.74 -3.87 -10.36
CA LEU A 107 4.65 -4.39 -11.74
C LEU A 107 5.17 -3.37 -12.77
N GLY A 108 4.90 -2.09 -12.59
CA GLY A 108 5.47 -1.01 -13.39
C GLY A 108 7.00 -0.97 -13.31
N ALA A 109 7.56 -1.08 -12.11
CA ALA A 109 9.01 -1.18 -11.88
C ALA A 109 9.59 -2.42 -12.57
N TYR A 110 8.95 -3.58 -12.43
CA TYR A 110 9.33 -4.80 -13.13
C TYR A 110 9.35 -4.61 -14.64
N ARG A 111 8.30 -4.02 -15.23
CA ARG A 111 8.26 -3.70 -16.66
C ARG A 111 9.46 -2.85 -17.07
N CYS A 112 9.80 -1.81 -16.32
CA CYS A 112 10.98 -0.99 -16.59
C CYS A 112 12.30 -1.78 -16.50
N THR A 113 12.41 -2.79 -15.63
CA THR A 113 13.59 -3.70 -15.61
C THR A 113 13.63 -4.65 -16.81
N VAL A 114 12.48 -5.11 -17.29
CA VAL A 114 12.40 -5.95 -18.48
C VAL A 114 12.89 -5.21 -19.72
N LEU A 115 12.59 -3.91 -19.81
CA LEU A 115 13.10 -3.05 -20.88
C LEU A 115 14.62 -2.90 -20.87
N GLN A 116 15.26 -2.99 -19.70
CA GLN A 116 16.70 -2.80 -19.52
C GLN A 116 17.49 -4.10 -19.70
N ALA A 117 16.97 -5.21 -19.18
CA ALA A 117 17.74 -6.44 -18.98
C ALA A 117 16.96 -7.72 -19.31
N GLY A 118 15.89 -7.62 -20.11
CA GLY A 118 15.11 -8.75 -20.63
C GLY A 118 14.04 -9.30 -19.68
N SER A 119 13.24 -10.26 -20.13
CA SER A 119 12.23 -10.90 -19.26
C SER A 119 12.90 -11.90 -18.33
N SER A 120 12.66 -11.81 -17.02
CA SER A 120 13.00 -12.90 -16.11
C SER A 120 11.94 -13.06 -15.02
N VAL A 121 11.47 -14.29 -14.85
CA VAL A 121 10.47 -14.64 -13.84
C VAL A 121 11.05 -14.48 -12.44
N LEU A 122 12.34 -14.79 -12.26
CA LEU A 122 13.02 -14.62 -10.98
C LEU A 122 13.01 -13.17 -10.48
N ARG A 123 13.19 -12.16 -11.36
CA ARG A 123 13.10 -10.75 -10.96
C ARG A 123 11.68 -10.38 -10.52
N LEU A 124 10.66 -10.88 -11.21
CA LEU A 124 9.27 -10.65 -10.81
C LEU A 124 9.01 -11.25 -9.41
N ILE A 125 9.40 -12.51 -9.21
CA ILE A 125 9.24 -13.19 -7.92
C ILE A 125 10.00 -12.45 -6.82
N ALA A 126 11.23 -12.01 -7.08
CA ALA A 126 12.04 -11.28 -6.11
C ALA A 126 11.39 -9.93 -5.72
N MET A 127 10.90 -9.16 -6.71
CA MET A 127 10.28 -7.86 -6.45
C MET A 127 8.91 -7.99 -5.75
N MET A 128 8.13 -9.02 -6.09
CA MET A 128 6.88 -9.36 -5.38
C MET A 128 7.15 -9.87 -3.97
N GLY A 129 8.13 -10.76 -3.81
CA GLY A 129 8.57 -11.27 -2.51
C GLY A 129 9.03 -10.15 -1.60
N LEU A 130 9.81 -9.20 -2.11
CA LEU A 130 10.25 -8.03 -1.35
C LEU A 130 9.06 -7.19 -0.85
N LEU A 131 8.05 -6.96 -1.70
CA LEU A 131 6.84 -6.24 -1.31
C LEU A 131 6.07 -6.96 -0.19
N LEU A 132 5.94 -8.28 -0.29
CA LEU A 132 5.25 -9.09 0.73
C LEU A 132 6.02 -9.12 2.05
N ILE A 133 7.34 -9.32 2.01
CA ILE A 133 8.21 -9.29 3.19
C ILE A 133 8.10 -7.92 3.86
N TRP A 134 8.14 -6.83 3.08
CA TRP A 134 8.01 -5.48 3.60
C TRP A 134 6.64 -5.22 4.25
N ALA A 135 5.56 -5.64 3.59
CA ALA A 135 4.21 -5.53 4.15
C ALA A 135 4.06 -6.32 5.46
N ALA A 136 4.62 -7.53 5.52
CA ALA A 136 4.61 -8.37 6.72
C ALA A 136 5.44 -7.76 7.86
N ALA A 137 6.64 -7.25 7.55
CA ALA A 137 7.50 -6.56 8.52
C ALA A 137 6.79 -5.33 9.11
N PHE A 138 6.15 -4.53 8.26
CA PHE A 138 5.40 -3.36 8.71
C PHE A 138 4.18 -3.73 9.56
N ALA A 139 3.48 -4.81 9.23
CA ALA A 139 2.40 -5.33 10.06
C ALA A 139 2.91 -5.76 11.44
N ALA A 140 4.04 -6.47 11.52
CA ALA A 140 4.65 -6.87 12.79
C ALA A 140 5.10 -5.66 13.64
N ILE A 141 5.68 -4.64 13.01
CA ILE A 141 6.04 -3.37 13.66
C ILE A 141 4.78 -2.67 14.18
N THR A 142 3.71 -2.63 13.40
CA THR A 142 2.44 -2.02 13.80
C THR A 142 1.86 -2.75 15.02
N VAL A 143 1.83 -4.08 15.04
CA VAL A 143 1.42 -4.87 16.22
C VAL A 143 2.29 -4.53 17.43
N SER A 144 3.59 -4.35 17.23
CA SER A 144 4.52 -3.98 18.30
C SER A 144 4.24 -2.57 18.84
N TRP A 145 3.86 -1.62 17.98
CA TRP A 145 3.42 -0.28 18.40
C TRP A 145 2.07 -0.26 19.10
N ILE A 146 1.13 -1.14 18.71
CA ILE A 146 -0.14 -1.34 19.42
C ILE A 146 0.15 -1.86 20.84
N ARG A 147 1.00 -2.89 20.98
CA ARG A 147 1.43 -3.39 22.29
C ARG A 147 2.12 -2.31 23.14
N ALA A 148 2.84 -1.38 22.50
CA ALA A 148 3.48 -0.26 23.17
C ALA A 148 2.51 0.89 23.54
N GLY A 149 1.22 0.80 23.20
CA GLY A 149 0.20 1.81 23.53
C GLY A 149 0.35 3.13 22.77
N LYS A 150 1.13 3.18 21.67
CA LYS A 150 1.41 4.42 20.93
C LYS A 150 0.17 5.09 20.35
N PHE A 151 -0.91 4.35 20.14
CA PHE A 151 -2.15 4.82 19.51
C PHE A 151 -3.17 5.41 20.51
N SER A 152 -2.98 5.28 21.83
CA SER A 152 -3.88 5.90 22.81
C SER A 152 -3.56 7.37 23.09
N ASN A 153 -2.35 7.84 22.73
CA ASN A 153 -1.96 9.24 22.87
C ASN A 153 -2.50 10.05 21.68
N THR A 154 -3.61 10.74 21.93
CA THR A 154 -4.32 11.65 21.02
C THR A 154 -3.45 12.79 20.51
N ASN A 155 -2.97 12.66 19.28
CA ASN A 155 -2.90 13.78 18.32
C ASN A 155 -2.72 13.23 16.89
N PRO A 156 -3.82 12.96 16.17
CA PRO A 156 -3.74 12.58 14.76
C PRO A 156 -3.58 13.86 13.94
N SER A 157 -2.33 14.23 13.63
CA SER A 157 -2.08 15.14 12.52
C SER A 157 -2.67 14.50 11.26
N LYS A 158 -3.63 15.19 10.64
CA LYS A 158 -4.33 14.72 9.45
C LYS A 158 -3.29 14.38 8.37
N PRO A 159 -3.21 13.13 7.89
CA PRO A 159 -2.34 12.82 6.77
C PRO A 159 -2.97 13.42 5.51
N ASN A 160 -2.28 14.37 4.88
CA ASN A 160 -2.69 15.00 3.63
C ASN A 160 -2.67 13.97 2.49
N PHE A 161 -3.81 13.32 2.27
CA PHE A 161 -4.07 12.26 1.28
C PHE A 161 -3.84 12.69 -0.19
N TRP A 162 -3.63 13.99 -0.45
CA TRP A 162 -3.37 14.53 -1.78
C TRP A 162 -1.90 14.49 -2.21
N LEU A 163 -0.96 14.26 -1.28
CA LEU A 163 0.48 14.32 -1.56
C LEU A 163 0.95 13.27 -2.60
N PRO A 164 0.46 12.01 -2.59
CA PRO A 164 0.91 11.03 -3.58
C PRO A 164 0.40 11.31 -5.00
N GLY A 165 -0.79 11.89 -5.14
CA GLY A 165 -1.36 12.26 -6.44
C GLY A 165 -0.64 13.46 -7.07
N LEU A 166 -0.32 14.47 -6.27
CA LEU A 166 0.46 15.63 -6.72
C LEU A 166 1.92 15.29 -7.03
N CYS A 167 2.57 14.44 -6.21
CA CYS A 167 3.93 13.95 -6.51
C CYS A 167 4.00 13.16 -7.83
N GLY A 168 2.94 12.43 -8.20
CA GLY A 168 2.90 11.69 -9.47
C GLY A 168 2.92 12.60 -10.69
N VAL A 169 2.11 13.66 -10.69
CA VAL A 169 2.02 14.62 -11.81
C VAL A 169 3.27 15.51 -11.89
N VAL A 170 3.74 16.01 -10.75
CA VAL A 170 4.96 16.83 -10.67
C VAL A 170 6.21 15.99 -11.01
N GLY A 171 6.26 14.72 -10.60
CA GLY A 171 7.33 13.79 -10.94
C GLY A 171 7.43 13.50 -12.44
N MET A 172 6.29 13.39 -13.15
CA MET A 172 6.29 13.23 -14.61
C MET A 172 6.79 14.47 -15.35
N GLY A 173 6.49 15.67 -14.84
CA GLY A 173 7.01 16.93 -15.40
C GLY A 173 8.51 17.11 -15.16
N LEU A 174 8.97 16.88 -13.93
CA LEU A 174 10.38 16.97 -13.56
C LEU A 174 11.24 15.91 -14.23
N ALA A 175 10.72 14.69 -14.40
CA ALA A 175 11.42 13.63 -15.12
C ALA A 175 11.72 14.04 -16.58
N ARG A 176 10.79 14.73 -17.27
CA ARG A 176 11.06 15.19 -18.64
C ARG A 176 12.16 16.25 -18.71
N VAL A 177 12.28 17.12 -17.71
CA VAL A 177 13.30 18.18 -17.67
C VAL A 177 14.66 17.64 -17.21
N PHE A 178 14.69 16.75 -16.21
CA PHE A 178 15.94 16.19 -15.68
C PHE A 178 16.55 15.08 -16.55
N LEU A 179 15.76 14.44 -17.42
CA LEU A 179 16.21 13.31 -18.23
C LEU A 179 16.52 13.68 -19.69
N GLN A 180 16.42 14.96 -20.07
CA GLN A 180 16.92 15.43 -21.36
C GLN A 180 18.45 15.26 -21.42
N GLY A 181 18.91 14.32 -22.25
CA GLY A 181 20.34 14.09 -22.52
C GLY A 181 20.99 12.92 -21.76
N ARG A 182 20.27 12.15 -20.94
CA ARG A 182 20.78 10.93 -20.29
C ARG A 182 20.49 9.67 -21.12
N SER A 183 21.35 8.65 -21.02
CA SER A 183 21.13 7.38 -21.72
C SER A 183 19.82 6.73 -21.29
N GLN A 184 19.11 6.09 -22.24
CA GLN A 184 17.81 5.44 -21.99
C GLN A 184 17.87 4.44 -20.81
N GLN A 185 19.01 3.77 -20.60
CA GLN A 185 19.19 2.85 -19.48
C GLN A 185 19.14 3.55 -18.11
N THR A 186 19.78 4.72 -17.96
CA THR A 186 19.74 5.48 -16.70
C THR A 186 18.33 6.00 -16.41
N VAL A 187 17.60 6.40 -17.44
CA VAL A 187 16.19 6.83 -17.31
C VAL A 187 15.32 5.71 -16.75
N PHE A 188 15.38 4.53 -17.34
CA PHE A 188 14.58 3.39 -16.87
C PHE A 188 15.00 2.93 -15.48
N ALA A 189 16.30 2.98 -15.14
CA ALA A 189 16.78 2.63 -13.81
C ALA A 189 16.20 3.56 -12.72
N VAL A 190 16.21 4.87 -12.95
CA VAL A 190 15.65 5.86 -12.01
C VAL A 190 14.14 5.66 -11.83
N ILE A 191 13.40 5.41 -12.93
CA ILE A 191 11.96 5.14 -12.87
C ILE A 191 11.68 3.84 -12.10
N THR A 192 12.44 2.77 -12.36
CA THR A 192 12.31 1.50 -11.61
C THR A 192 12.49 1.72 -10.12
N VAL A 193 13.56 2.39 -9.71
CA VAL A 193 13.86 2.63 -8.29
C VAL A 193 12.77 3.50 -7.66
N GLY A 194 12.33 4.56 -8.34
CA GLY A 194 11.26 5.43 -7.87
C GLY A 194 9.94 4.67 -7.66
N LEU A 195 9.53 3.86 -8.64
CA LEU A 195 8.33 3.03 -8.55
C LEU A 195 8.44 1.95 -7.47
N LEU A 196 9.62 1.35 -7.29
CA LEU A 196 9.85 0.35 -6.25
C LEU A 196 9.72 0.98 -4.86
N ILE A 197 10.38 2.12 -4.61
CA ILE A 197 10.27 2.84 -3.33
C ILE A 197 8.81 3.22 -3.06
N LEU A 198 8.13 3.78 -4.06
CA LEU A 198 6.74 4.18 -3.92
C LEU A 198 5.84 2.96 -3.63
N SER A 199 6.11 1.82 -4.26
CA SER A 199 5.39 0.57 -3.98
C SER A 199 5.56 0.11 -2.53
N LEU A 200 6.76 0.23 -1.96
CA LEU A 200 7.02 -0.14 -0.56
C LEU A 200 6.33 0.82 0.40
N VAL A 201 6.33 2.12 0.09
CA VAL A 201 5.61 3.15 0.87
C VAL A 201 4.10 2.87 0.87
N MET A 202 3.52 2.57 -0.29
CA MET A 202 2.09 2.20 -0.39
C MET A 202 1.81 0.82 0.23
N GLY A 203 2.80 -0.07 0.28
CA GLY A 203 2.71 -1.34 1.01
C GLY A 203 2.54 -1.14 2.53
N MET A 204 3.07 -0.06 3.11
CA MET A 204 2.90 0.26 4.54
C MET A 204 1.44 0.55 4.90
N THR A 205 0.68 1.14 3.97
CA THR A 205 -0.77 1.33 4.13
C THR A 205 -1.57 0.01 4.09
N GLY A 206 -0.93 -1.13 3.85
CA GLY A 206 -1.49 -2.46 4.13
C GLY A 206 -1.84 -2.69 5.62
N SER A 207 -1.37 -1.83 6.54
CA SER A 207 -1.82 -1.79 7.94
C SER A 207 -3.33 -1.57 8.09
N PHE A 208 -4.04 -1.06 7.08
CA PHE A 208 -5.51 -1.05 7.08
C PHE A 208 -6.12 -2.45 6.97
N LEU A 209 -5.45 -3.42 6.31
CA LEU A 209 -5.88 -4.83 6.36
C LEU A 209 -5.71 -5.41 7.76
N LEU A 210 -4.68 -4.99 8.48
CA LEU A 210 -4.49 -5.35 9.89
C LEU A 210 -5.62 -4.77 10.76
N LYS A 211 -6.07 -3.53 10.49
CA LYS A 211 -7.29 -2.98 11.12
C LYS A 211 -8.54 -3.79 10.80
N ALA A 212 -8.72 -4.20 9.55
CA ALA A 212 -9.84 -5.06 9.17
C ALA A 212 -9.82 -6.40 9.92
N TRP A 213 -8.65 -7.03 10.03
CA TRP A 213 -8.48 -8.29 10.76
C TRP A 213 -8.78 -8.15 12.25
N PHE A 214 -8.26 -7.12 12.91
CA PHE A 214 -8.58 -6.84 14.31
C PHE A 214 -10.06 -6.50 14.53
N CYS A 215 -10.68 -5.77 13.58
CA CYS A 215 -12.10 -5.43 13.64
C CYS A 215 -12.98 -6.69 13.51
N ALA A 216 -12.63 -7.64 12.64
CA ALA A 216 -13.35 -8.92 12.56
C ALA A 216 -13.21 -9.71 13.86
N LYS A 217 -11.97 -9.82 14.37
CA LYS A 217 -11.68 -10.66 15.54
C LYS A 217 -12.23 -10.13 16.87
N HIS A 218 -12.51 -8.83 17.00
CA HIS A 218 -12.92 -8.20 18.28
C HIS A 218 -14.34 -7.61 18.25
N MET A 219 -15.10 -7.78 17.16
CA MET A 219 -16.54 -7.44 17.11
C MET A 219 -17.45 -8.68 17.06
N ASP A 220 -16.88 -9.88 17.05
CA ASP A 220 -17.59 -11.16 17.21
C ASP A 220 -17.68 -11.62 18.68
N GLU A 221 -17.26 -10.79 19.64
CA GLU A 221 -17.47 -10.93 21.10
C GLU A 221 -18.42 -9.83 21.60
#